data_AF-A0A355UDM2-F1
#
_entry.id   AF-A0A355UDM2-F1
#
_cell.length_a   1.000
_cell.length_b   1.000
_cell.length_c   1.000
_cell.angle_alpha   90.00
_cell.angle_beta   90.00
_cell.angle_gamma   90.00
#
_symmetry.space_group_name_H-M   'P 1'
#
loop_
_entity.id
_entity.type
_entity.pdbx_description
1 polymer ?
#
loop_
_entity_poly.entity_id
_entity_poly.type
_entity_poly.pdbx_seq_one_letter_code
_entity_poly.pdbx_strand_id
1 'polypeptide(L)' 'MADIIFDLLAKELDRQQNGIELIASENFTSKEVMSAMGSVATNKYAEG' A
#
# COMPACT_ATOMS: atom_id res chain seq x y z
N MET A 1 -6.69 -9.91 19.98
CA MET A 1 -6.87 -8.54 19.45
C MET A 1 -6.53 -8.61 17.99
N ALA A 2 -7.41 -8.15 17.11
CA ALA A 2 -6.99 -7.87 15.74
C ALA A 2 -5.85 -6.85 15.81
N ASP A 3 -4.83 -7.05 14.98
CA ASP A 3 -3.65 -6.20 14.98
C ASP A 3 -4.05 -4.81 14.45
N ILE A 4 -3.86 -3.79 15.30
CA ILE A 4 -4.31 -2.41 15.10
C ILE A 4 -3.84 -1.84 13.75
N ILE A 5 -2.69 -2.28 13.25
CA ILE A 5 -2.16 -1.84 11.96
C ILE A 5 -3.02 -2.37 10.82
N PHE A 6 -3.38 -3.65 10.83
CA PHE A 6 -4.23 -4.23 9.79
C PHE A 6 -5.64 -3.65 9.80
N ASP A 7 -6.19 -3.37 10.99
CA ASP A 7 -7.50 -2.72 11.11
C ASP A 7 -7.51 -1.31 10.50
N LEU A 8 -6.43 -0.55 10.67
CA LEU A 8 -6.30 0.79 10.08
C LEU A 8 -6.08 0.72 8.57
N LEU A 9 -5.27 -0.21 8.08
CA LEU A 9 -5.07 -0.42 6.64
C LEU A 9 -6.38 -0.81 5.94
N ALA A 10 -7.21 -1.65 6.57
CA ALA A 10 -8.52 -2.01 6.04
C ALA A 10 -9.45 -0.79 5.94
N LYS A 11 -9.46 0.08 6.96
CA LYS A 11 -10.23 1.33 6.93
C LYS A 11 -9.74 2.31 5.87
N GLU A 12 -8.44 2.43 5.66
CA GLU A 12 -7.89 3.30 4.61
C GLU A 12 -8.21 2.77 3.21
N LEU A 13 -8.17 1.45 3.00
CA LEU A 13 -8.60 0.85 1.74
C LEU A 13 -10.06 1.18 1.44
N ASP A 14 -10.94 1.02 2.43
CA ASP A 14 -12.36 1.37 2.29
C ASP A 14 -12.56 2.87 1.99
N ARG A 15 -11.80 3.75 2.65
CA ARG A 15 -11.81 5.21 2.38
C ARG A 15 -11.46 5.51 0.92
N GLN A 16 -10.38 4.93 0.40
CA GLN A 16 -9.91 5.15 -0.96
C GLN A 16 -10.87 4.57 -2.03
N GLN A 17 -11.52 3.44 -1.74
CA GLN A 17 -12.45 2.80 -2.67
C GLN A 17 -13.81 3.51 -2.78
N ASN A 18 -14.24 4.17 -1.70
CA ASN A 18 -15.53 4.83 -1.63
C ASN A 18 -15.45 6.37 -1.73
N GLY A 19 -14.24 6.93 -1.83
CA GLY A 19 -13.98 8.35 -2.05
C GLY A 19 -13.86 8.72 -3.53
N ILE A 20 -14.10 9.99 -3.86
CA ILE A 20 -13.68 10.56 -5.15
C ILE A 20 -12.34 11.25 -4.93
N GLU A 21 -11.27 10.63 -5.40
CA GLU A 21 -9.91 11.15 -5.25
C GLU A 21 -9.57 12.12 -6.40
N LEU A 22 -9.49 13.42 -6.08
CA LEU A 22 -9.30 14.51 -7.05
C LEU A 22 -7.93 15.19 -6.94
N ILE A 23 -7.02 14.62 -6.16
CA ILE A 23 -5.66 15.14 -6.02
C ILE A 23 -4.89 14.76 -7.28
N ALA A 24 -4.53 15.77 -8.07
CA ALA A 24 -3.95 15.57 -9.41
C ALA A 24 -2.62 14.77 -9.42
N SER A 25 -1.90 14.74 -8.29
CA SER A 25 -0.64 14.00 -8.15
C SER A 25 -0.80 12.61 -7.55
N GLU A 26 -1.99 12.23 -7.10
CA GLU A 26 -2.26 10.88 -6.56
C GLU A 26 -2.66 9.90 -7.67
N ASN A 27 -2.48 8.61 -7.40
CA ASN A 27 -2.82 7.54 -8.34
C ASN A 27 -3.02 6.20 -7.62
N PHE A 28 -3.69 5.26 -8.27
CA PHE A 28 -3.76 3.87 -7.86
C PHE A 28 -2.76 3.04 -8.66
N THR A 29 -1.79 2.43 -7.98
CA THR A 29 -0.80 1.57 -8.62
C THR A 29 -1.35 0.17 -8.89
N SER A 30 -0.65 -0.62 -9.71
CA SER A 30 -1.05 -1.99 -10.04
C SER A 30 -0.72 -2.99 -8.92
N LYS A 31 -1.42 -4.14 -8.91
CA LYS A 31 -1.18 -5.21 -7.92
C LYS A 31 0.23 -5.80 -8.02
N GLU A 32 0.77 -5.83 -9.23
CA GLU A 32 2.11 -6.35 -9.51
C GLU A 32 3.18 -5.44 -8.87
N VAL A 33 3.00 -4.11 -8.95
CA VAL A 33 3.88 -3.15 -8.26
C VAL A 33 3.85 -3.36 -6.75
N MET A 34 2.65 -3.49 -6.16
CA MET A 34 2.51 -3.75 -4.71
C MET A 34 3.18 -5.07 -4.30
N SER A 35 3.03 -6.12 -5.12
CA SER A 35 3.61 -7.44 -4.86
C SER A 35 5.14 -7.41 -4.87
N ALA A 36 5.74 -6.66 -5.82
CA ALA A 36 7.18 -6.47 -5.88
C ALA A 36 7.70 -5.72 -4.63
N MET A 37 6.99 -4.68 -4.18
CA MET A 37 7.33 -3.91 -2.98
C MET A 37 7.30 -4.75 -1.71
N GLY A 38 6.38 -5.71 -1.61
CA GLY A 38 6.28 -6.64 -0.48
C GLY A 38 7.20 -7.87 -0.57
N SER A 39 8.15 -7.89 -1.52
CA SER A 39 9.00 -9.06 -1.77
C SER A 39 10.23 -9.13 -0.87
N VAL A 40 10.96 -10.25 -0.99
CA VAL A 40 12.24 -10.50 -0.31
C VAL A 40 13.33 -9.46 -0.63
N ALA A 41 13.13 -8.64 -1.68
CA ALA A 41 14.05 -7.56 -2.02
C ALA A 41 14.26 -6.59 -0.85
N THR A 42 13.25 -6.40 0.01
CA THR A 42 13.32 -5.52 1.20
C THR A 42 14.32 -5.99 2.25
N ASN A 43 14.70 -7.26 2.25
CA ASN A 43 15.67 -7.81 3.20
C ASN A 43 17.11 -7.57 2.77
N LYS A 44 17.33 -7.17 1.51
CA LYS A 44 18.66 -7.15 0.92
C LYS A 44 19.34 -5.81 1.16
N TYR A 45 20.47 -5.85 1.86
CA TYR A 45 21.46 -4.78 1.82
C TYR A 45 22.32 -4.93 0.55
N ALA A 46 22.39 -3.88 -0.26
CA ALA A 46 23.07 -3.87 -1.56
C ALA A 46 23.74 -2.51 -1.83
N GLU A 47 24.74 -2.16 -1.00
CA GLU A 47 25.62 -1.02 -1.30
C GLU A 47 26.50 -1.30 -2.52
N GLY A 48 26.62 -0.29 -3.40
CA GLY A 48 27.37 -0.35 -4.67
C GLY A 48 26.45 -0.20 -5.88
#